data_AF-A0A533X570-F1
#
_entry.id   AF-A0A533X570-F1
#
_cell.length_a   1.000
_cell.length_b   1.000
_cell.length_c   1.000
_cell.angle_alpha   90.00
_cell.angle_beta   90.00
_cell.angle_gamma   90.00
#
_symmetry.space_group_name_H-M   'P 1'
#
loop_
_entity.id
_entity.type
_entity.pdbx_description
1 polymer ?
#
loop_
_entity_poly.entity_id
_entity_poly.type
_entity_poly.pdbx_seq_one_letter_code
_entity_poly.pdbx_strand_id
1 'polypeptide(L)'
;MKRYVLIKEYNPAYDFWLRAHLKEKRIMGDREYSWKEAQQILIDLDERGRTDEFFQSHFLAWRDHPEYPPAYLYLLRLILPIYAHGEIDLGKMAQLDREARIRHQRILFSLDDAASDFYDFYAKVITQPLERDLERGASGRTLSNYFEFEEFGRLPDVRVVGLETVEKAVHKVAVELLRQLQKITLDKILCDTRITLDQHYDRGMTEATSERTYIHTSEFVRLMIQRSSGPSDPATVILCPARGHGVIREGYEGVFYPTYYVQEMP
;
A
#
# COMPACT_ATOMS: atom_id res chain seq x y z
N MET A 1 25.29 9.43 1.59
CA MET A 1 24.07 8.63 1.43
C MET A 1 22.94 9.39 2.09
N LYS A 2 21.85 9.62 1.36
CA LYS A 2 20.69 10.35 1.89
C LYS A 2 20.04 9.51 2.99
N ARG A 3 19.40 10.18 3.96
CA ARG A 3 18.66 9.50 5.02
C ARG A 3 17.18 9.68 4.75
N TYR A 4 16.44 8.60 4.92
CA TYR A 4 15.00 8.58 4.67
C TYR A 4 14.27 8.08 5.91
N VAL A 5 13.09 8.63 6.13
CA VAL A 5 12.11 8.11 7.07
C VAL A 5 10.88 7.69 6.28
N LEU A 6 10.30 6.55 6.68
CA LEU A 6 9.13 6.00 6.02
C LEU A 6 7.93 5.99 6.96
N ILE A 7 6.76 6.23 6.38
CA ILE A 7 5.48 6.31 7.07
C ILE A 7 4.52 5.40 6.33
N LYS A 8 3.99 4.38 7.01
CA LYS A 8 3.06 3.44 6.37
C LYS A 8 1.79 4.14 5.91
N GLU A 9 1.33 3.80 4.72
CA GLU A 9 0.03 4.26 4.22
C GLU A 9 -1.09 3.74 5.11
N TYR A 10 -1.11 2.43 5.37
CA TYR A 10 -1.98 1.79 6.34
C TYR A 10 -1.20 1.42 7.60
N ASN A 11 -1.62 1.94 8.76
CA ASN A 11 -1.03 1.64 10.05
C ASN A 11 -2.09 1.63 11.16
N PRO A 12 -2.32 0.49 11.84
CA PRO A 12 -3.25 0.41 12.98
C PRO A 12 -2.94 1.39 14.11
N ALA A 13 -1.73 1.94 14.18
CA ALA A 13 -1.41 3.00 15.14
C ALA A 13 -2.24 4.27 14.93
N TYR A 14 -2.77 4.50 13.72
CA TYR A 14 -3.57 5.69 13.39
C TYR A 14 -4.97 5.64 13.99
N ASP A 15 -5.51 4.43 14.23
CA ASP A 15 -6.86 4.20 14.77
C ASP A 15 -7.13 4.99 16.04
N PHE A 16 -6.12 5.13 16.90
CA PHE A 16 -6.26 5.86 18.15
C PHE A 16 -6.77 7.29 17.92
N TRP A 17 -6.10 8.05 17.03
CA TRP A 17 -6.49 9.43 16.75
C TRP A 17 -7.75 9.52 15.91
N LEU A 18 -7.95 8.61 14.95
CA LEU A 18 -9.16 8.55 14.13
C LEU A 18 -10.41 8.30 14.98
N ARG A 19 -10.35 7.34 15.91
CA ARG A 19 -11.44 7.04 16.85
C ARG A 19 -11.66 8.17 17.84
N ALA A 20 -10.59 8.79 18.35
CA ALA A 20 -10.71 9.95 19.24
C ALA A 20 -11.49 11.10 18.57
N HIS A 21 -11.19 11.38 17.29
CA HIS A 21 -11.91 12.41 16.52
C HIS A 21 -13.39 12.07 16.33
N LEU A 22 -13.71 10.82 15.96
CA LEU A 22 -15.10 10.36 15.81
C LEU A 22 -15.91 10.47 17.11
N LYS A 23 -15.26 10.22 18.26
CA LYS A 23 -15.86 10.40 19.59
C LYS A 23 -16.11 11.85 19.92
N GLU A 24 -15.14 12.72 19.69
CA GLU A 24 -15.27 14.17 19.89
C GLU A 24 -16.45 14.74 19.11
N LYS A 25 -16.62 14.26 17.87
CA LYS A 25 -17.70 14.67 16.96
C LYS A 25 -19.06 14.02 17.29
N ARG A 26 -19.12 13.21 18.36
CA ARG A 26 -20.32 12.50 18.85
C ARG A 26 -20.95 11.59 17.79
N ILE A 27 -20.12 11.05 16.91
CA ILE A 27 -20.55 10.14 15.84
C ILE A 27 -20.38 8.70 16.26
N MET A 28 -19.25 8.41 16.92
CA MET A 28 -19.13 7.21 17.72
C MET A 28 -19.31 7.57 19.20
N GLY A 29 -20.26 6.94 19.88
CA GLY A 29 -20.31 6.91 21.33
C GLY A 29 -19.13 6.14 21.93
N ASP A 30 -19.23 5.75 23.20
CA ASP A 30 -18.14 5.05 23.87
C ASP A 30 -17.93 3.60 23.43
N ARG A 31 -18.88 3.04 22.69
CA ARG A 31 -18.85 1.66 22.19
C ARG A 31 -18.31 1.55 20.76
N GLU A 32 -17.81 0.37 20.41
CA GLU A 32 -17.51 0.02 19.03
C GLU A 32 -18.81 -0.16 18.24
N TYR A 33 -18.82 0.34 17.00
CA TYR A 33 -19.96 0.22 16.09
C TYR A 33 -19.71 -0.95 15.14
N SER A 34 -20.76 -1.70 14.85
CA SER A 34 -20.74 -2.62 13.71
C SER A 34 -20.82 -1.84 12.40
N TRP A 35 -20.32 -2.46 11.33
CA TRP A 35 -20.44 -1.91 9.98
C TRP A 35 -21.88 -1.51 9.60
N LYS A 36 -22.87 -2.31 10.00
CA LYS A 36 -24.30 -2.00 9.74
C LYS A 36 -24.76 -0.72 10.43
N GLU A 37 -24.30 -0.47 11.66
CA GLU A 37 -24.62 0.75 12.37
C GLU A 37 -23.91 1.97 11.74
N ALA A 38 -22.67 1.78 11.29
CA ALA A 38 -21.92 2.77 10.52
C ALA A 38 -22.63 3.18 9.22
N GLN A 39 -23.21 2.22 8.48
CA GLN A 39 -24.03 2.50 7.29
C GLN A 39 -25.27 3.33 7.60
N GLN A 40 -25.96 3.03 8.72
CA GLN A 40 -27.14 3.79 9.10
C GLN A 40 -26.78 5.25 9.44
N ILE A 41 -25.64 5.49 10.07
CA ILE A 41 -25.14 6.85 10.35
C ILE A 41 -24.92 7.64 9.05
N LEU A 42 -24.41 7.01 7.99
CA LEU A 42 -24.24 7.66 6.69
C LEU A 42 -25.59 8.08 6.08
N ILE A 43 -26.59 7.20 6.11
CA ILE A 43 -27.94 7.49 5.60
C ILE A 43 -28.54 8.65 6.40
N ASP A 44 -28.47 8.61 7.73
CA ASP A 44 -29.02 9.63 8.61
C ASP A 44 -28.32 11.01 8.42
N LEU A 45 -27.03 11.03 8.08
CA LEU A 45 -26.28 12.28 7.80
C LEU A 45 -26.68 12.90 6.46
N ASP A 46 -26.82 12.06 5.43
CA ASP A 46 -27.27 12.47 4.08
C ASP A 46 -28.69 13.03 4.12
N GLU A 47 -29.62 12.34 4.80
CA GLU A 47 -31.00 12.79 4.99
C GLU A 47 -31.12 14.12 5.73
N ARG A 48 -30.15 14.46 6.60
CA ARG A 48 -30.11 15.72 7.35
C ARG A 48 -29.40 16.85 6.61
N GLY A 49 -28.90 16.62 5.40
CA GLY A 49 -28.15 17.60 4.61
C GLY A 49 -26.86 18.07 5.29
N ARG A 50 -26.26 17.24 6.16
CA ARG A 50 -24.98 17.54 6.82
C ARG A 50 -23.88 16.75 6.13
N THR A 51 -23.01 17.43 5.40
CA THR A 51 -21.83 16.82 4.78
C THR A 51 -20.58 17.17 5.58
N ASP A 52 -19.82 16.14 5.96
CA ASP A 52 -18.48 16.26 6.52
C ASP A 52 -17.58 15.33 5.70
N GLU A 53 -16.61 15.92 5.02
CA GLU A 53 -15.73 15.22 4.09
C GLU A 53 -14.90 14.13 4.77
N PHE A 54 -14.52 14.34 6.04
CA PHE A 54 -13.82 13.32 6.82
C PHE A 54 -14.74 12.15 7.13
N PHE A 55 -15.98 12.38 7.59
CA PHE A 55 -16.91 11.27 7.86
C PHE A 55 -17.21 10.47 6.61
N GLN A 56 -17.48 11.13 5.48
CA GLN A 56 -17.69 10.45 4.21
C GLN A 56 -16.46 9.61 3.84
N SER A 57 -15.26 10.22 3.87
CA SER A 57 -14.01 9.51 3.52
C SER A 57 -13.71 8.33 4.45
N HIS A 58 -13.96 8.49 5.75
CA HIS A 58 -13.74 7.44 6.75
C HIS A 58 -14.68 6.26 6.52
N PHE A 59 -15.99 6.51 6.42
CA PHE A 59 -16.96 5.42 6.25
C PHE A 59 -16.91 4.80 4.85
N LEU A 60 -16.58 5.55 3.79
CA LEU A 60 -16.36 4.96 2.47
C LEU A 60 -15.17 4.00 2.48
N ALA A 61 -14.07 4.36 3.14
CA ALA A 61 -12.94 3.45 3.30
C ALA A 61 -13.30 2.20 4.12
N TRP A 62 -14.14 2.35 5.15
CA TRP A 62 -14.63 1.21 5.92
C TRP A 62 -15.61 0.36 5.11
N ARG A 63 -16.45 0.97 4.27
CA ARG A 63 -17.39 0.27 3.38
C ARG A 63 -16.68 -0.68 2.44
N ASP A 64 -15.59 -0.20 1.86
CA ASP A 64 -14.85 -0.96 0.86
C ASP A 64 -14.07 -2.13 1.51
N HIS A 65 -13.85 -2.07 2.83
CA HIS A 65 -13.18 -3.10 3.64
C HIS A 65 -13.85 -3.24 5.03
N PRO A 66 -15.09 -3.75 5.12
CA PRO A 66 -15.88 -3.75 6.36
C PRO A 66 -15.23 -4.50 7.52
N GLU A 67 -14.37 -5.46 7.21
CA GLU A 67 -13.61 -6.26 8.14
C GLU A 67 -12.43 -5.50 8.80
N TYR A 68 -11.98 -4.36 8.23
CA TYR A 68 -10.90 -3.55 8.77
C TYR A 68 -11.33 -2.10 9.01
N PRO A 69 -11.20 -1.58 10.24
CA PRO A 69 -11.38 -0.16 10.46
C PRO A 69 -10.34 0.64 9.64
N PRO A 70 -10.72 1.81 9.11
CA PRO A 70 -9.83 2.63 8.30
C PRO A 70 -8.64 3.13 9.14
N ALA A 71 -7.43 2.71 8.78
CA ALA A 71 -6.20 3.08 9.46
C ALA A 71 -5.21 3.74 8.48
N TYR A 72 -5.71 4.61 7.62
CA TYR A 72 -4.92 5.23 6.56
C TYR A 72 -4.34 6.59 6.97
N LEU A 73 -3.10 6.88 6.54
CA LEU A 73 -2.45 8.17 6.78
C LEU A 73 -3.28 9.33 6.22
N TYR A 74 -3.91 9.13 5.06
CA TYR A 74 -4.73 10.17 4.45
C TYR A 74 -5.94 10.56 5.32
N LEU A 75 -6.47 9.66 6.15
CA LEU A 75 -7.54 9.99 7.08
C LEU A 75 -6.98 10.75 8.28
N LEU A 76 -5.80 10.35 8.76
CA LEU A 76 -5.12 11.05 9.84
C LEU A 76 -4.83 12.52 9.45
N ARG A 77 -4.44 12.76 8.19
CA ARG A 77 -4.15 14.11 7.69
C ARG A 77 -5.37 15.04 7.62
N LEU A 78 -6.58 14.50 7.57
CA LEU A 78 -7.81 15.30 7.56
C LEU A 78 -8.14 15.86 8.95
N ILE A 79 -7.68 15.20 10.01
CA ILE A 79 -8.00 15.56 11.40
C ILE A 79 -6.82 16.17 12.15
N LEU A 80 -5.59 16.03 11.64
CA LEU A 80 -4.37 16.56 12.22
C LEU A 80 -3.53 17.29 11.16
N PRO A 81 -2.89 18.43 11.52
CA PRO A 81 -1.98 19.14 10.64
C PRO A 81 -0.62 18.41 10.60
N ILE A 82 -0.59 17.23 10.01
CA ILE A 82 0.64 16.46 9.81
C ILE A 82 1.39 16.87 8.53
N TYR A 83 0.89 17.88 7.83
CA TYR A 83 1.54 18.50 6.68
C TYR A 83 1.89 19.96 6.99
N ALA A 84 3.12 20.36 6.72
CA ALA A 84 3.60 21.73 6.84
C ALA A 84 4.21 22.15 5.50
N HIS A 85 3.71 23.25 4.93
CA HIS A 85 4.06 23.67 3.56
C HIS A 85 3.89 22.53 2.53
N GLY A 86 2.89 21.68 2.82
CA GLY A 86 2.46 20.47 2.12
C GLY A 86 3.47 19.32 2.04
N GLU A 87 4.61 19.40 2.71
CA GLU A 87 5.42 18.23 3.03
C GLU A 87 4.94 17.63 4.35
N ILE A 88 5.27 16.36 4.61
CA ILE A 88 4.91 15.77 5.90
C ILE A 88 5.77 16.42 6.98
N ASP A 89 5.13 16.99 8.00
CA ASP A 89 5.80 17.58 9.14
C ASP A 89 6.46 16.46 9.98
N LEU A 90 7.75 16.26 9.76
CA LEU A 90 8.56 15.26 10.46
C LEU A 90 8.63 15.51 11.97
N GLY A 91 8.57 16.78 12.41
CA GLY A 91 8.52 17.13 13.82
C GLY A 91 7.21 16.65 14.45
N LYS A 92 6.09 16.90 13.77
CA LYS A 92 4.76 16.42 14.20
C LYS A 92 4.67 14.90 14.17
N MET A 93 5.16 14.26 13.11
CA MET A 93 5.18 12.80 13.02
C MET A 93 6.08 12.19 14.11
N ALA A 94 7.23 12.78 14.42
CA ALA A 94 8.06 12.31 15.53
C ALA A 94 7.35 12.47 16.90
N GLN A 95 6.54 13.52 17.09
CA GLN A 95 5.70 13.63 18.28
C GLN A 95 4.66 12.50 18.34
N LEU A 96 3.92 12.28 17.26
CA LEU A 96 2.90 11.23 17.20
C LEU A 96 3.52 9.83 17.37
N ASP A 97 4.75 9.60 16.88
CA ASP A 97 5.49 8.36 17.11
C ASP A 97 5.81 8.14 18.59
N ARG A 98 6.20 9.19 19.32
CA ARG A 98 6.39 9.10 20.78
C ARG A 98 5.10 8.74 21.50
N GLU A 99 3.98 9.34 21.10
CA GLU A 99 2.65 9.01 21.65
C GLU A 99 2.23 7.58 21.32
N ALA A 100 2.53 7.09 20.11
CA ALA A 100 2.29 5.70 19.70
C ALA A 100 3.12 4.70 20.50
N ARG A 101 4.39 5.02 20.79
CA ARG A 101 5.29 4.14 21.54
C ARG A 101 4.84 3.90 22.98
N ILE A 102 4.14 4.85 23.60
CA ILE A 102 3.52 4.65 24.93
C ILE A 102 2.53 3.46 24.89
N ARG A 103 1.94 3.19 23.73
CA ARG A 103 1.01 2.07 23.46
C ARG A 103 1.68 0.89 22.75
N HIS A 104 3.02 0.82 22.76
CA HIS A 104 3.80 -0.19 22.05
C HIS A 104 3.58 -0.23 20.53
N GLN A 105 3.20 0.90 19.93
CA GLN A 105 3.02 1.06 18.49
C GLN A 105 4.08 2.00 17.89
N ARG A 106 4.22 2.00 16.56
CA ARG A 106 5.18 2.84 15.81
C ARG A 106 4.50 3.42 14.57
N ILE A 107 4.92 4.62 14.16
CA ILE A 107 4.50 5.25 12.91
C ILE A 107 5.67 5.66 12.01
N LEU A 108 6.88 5.79 12.58
CA LEU A 108 8.11 6.04 11.82
C LEU A 108 8.95 4.77 11.67
N PHE A 109 9.33 4.49 10.43
CA PHE A 109 10.01 3.28 10.01
C PHE A 109 11.31 3.61 9.27
N SER A 110 12.28 2.71 9.37
CA SER A 110 13.54 2.74 8.62
C SER A 110 13.42 1.99 7.29
N LEU A 111 14.42 2.14 6.41
CA LEU A 111 14.49 1.35 5.17
C LEU A 111 14.57 -0.15 5.45
N ASP A 112 15.25 -0.53 6.54
CA ASP A 112 15.34 -1.93 6.98
C ASP A 112 13.96 -2.46 7.41
N ASP A 113 13.15 -1.66 8.11
CA ASP A 113 11.76 -2.02 8.46
C ASP A 113 10.94 -2.26 7.17
N ALA A 114 11.04 -1.35 6.19
CA ALA A 114 10.31 -1.47 4.93
C ALA A 114 10.77 -2.67 4.07
N ALA A 115 12.08 -2.90 3.99
CA ALA A 115 12.63 -4.06 3.29
C ALA A 115 12.18 -5.38 3.94
N SER A 116 12.09 -5.43 5.27
CA SER A 116 11.55 -6.58 6.00
C SER A 116 10.08 -6.82 5.66
N ASP A 117 9.25 -5.78 5.65
CA ASP A 117 7.85 -5.90 5.27
C ASP A 117 7.66 -6.34 3.82
N PHE A 118 8.47 -5.83 2.89
CA PHE A 118 8.44 -6.23 1.49
C PHE A 118 8.88 -7.69 1.33
N TYR A 119 9.93 -8.11 2.04
CA TYR A 119 10.37 -9.50 2.05
C TYR A 119 9.26 -10.43 2.54
N ASP A 120 8.64 -10.08 3.67
CA ASP A 120 7.53 -10.84 4.24
C ASP A 120 6.34 -10.91 3.28
N PHE A 121 6.03 -9.80 2.60
CA PHE A 121 4.99 -9.77 1.57
C PHE A 121 5.30 -10.72 0.42
N TYR A 122 6.50 -10.61 -0.17
CA TYR A 122 6.93 -11.51 -1.24
C TYR A 122 6.90 -12.98 -0.80
N ALA A 123 7.38 -13.28 0.40
CA ALA A 123 7.44 -14.65 0.91
C ALA A 123 6.05 -15.21 1.22
N LYS A 124 5.26 -14.51 2.04
CA LYS A 124 4.02 -15.04 2.65
C LYS A 124 2.80 -14.87 1.75
N VAL A 125 2.78 -13.86 0.89
CA VAL A 125 1.60 -13.47 0.10
C VAL A 125 1.72 -13.89 -1.35
N ILE A 126 2.95 -14.01 -1.87
CA ILE A 126 3.17 -14.38 -3.27
C ILE A 126 3.82 -15.75 -3.38
N THR A 127 4.98 -15.94 -2.78
CA THR A 127 5.82 -17.13 -2.98
C THR A 127 5.18 -18.38 -2.41
N GLN A 128 4.83 -18.38 -1.12
CA GLN A 128 4.24 -19.53 -0.44
C GLN A 128 2.86 -19.91 -1.02
N PRO A 129 1.95 -18.96 -1.32
CA PRO A 129 0.69 -19.29 -1.98
C PRO A 129 0.89 -19.87 -3.39
N LEU A 130 1.78 -19.30 -4.21
CA LEU A 130 2.08 -19.84 -5.53
C LEU A 130 2.67 -21.25 -5.47
N GLU A 131 3.59 -21.51 -4.54
CA GLU A 131 4.16 -22.83 -4.30
C GLU A 131 3.06 -23.85 -3.96
N ARG A 132 2.20 -23.50 -3.01
CA ARG A 132 1.07 -24.35 -2.60
C ARG A 132 0.10 -24.61 -3.75
N ASP A 133 -0.21 -23.60 -4.56
CA ASP A 133 -1.11 -23.74 -5.70
C ASP A 133 -0.51 -24.65 -6.78
N LEU A 134 0.80 -24.54 -7.04
CA LEU A 134 1.52 -25.43 -7.94
C LEU A 134 1.54 -26.87 -7.42
N GLU A 135 1.83 -27.09 -6.14
CA GLU A 135 1.82 -28.42 -5.50
C GLU A 135 0.45 -29.10 -5.57
N ARG A 136 -0.63 -28.31 -5.48
CA ARG A 136 -2.02 -28.80 -5.55
C ARG A 136 -2.53 -28.98 -6.98
N GLY A 137 -1.73 -28.66 -7.99
CA GLY A 137 -2.14 -28.72 -9.39
C GLY A 137 -3.24 -27.71 -9.72
N ALA A 138 -3.13 -26.48 -9.20
CA ALA A 138 -4.10 -25.42 -9.46
C ALA A 138 -4.25 -25.12 -10.96
N SER A 139 -5.44 -24.68 -11.34
CA SER A 139 -5.77 -24.35 -12.74
C SER A 139 -4.95 -23.18 -13.26
N GLY A 140 -4.81 -23.08 -14.59
CA GLY A 140 -4.13 -21.95 -15.23
C GLY A 140 -4.72 -20.59 -14.82
N ARG A 141 -6.04 -20.50 -14.65
CA ARG A 141 -6.69 -19.28 -14.14
C ARG A 141 -6.16 -18.86 -12.76
N THR A 142 -6.00 -19.82 -11.86
CA THR A 142 -5.51 -19.55 -10.49
C THR A 142 -4.05 -19.11 -10.51
N LEU A 143 -3.21 -19.79 -11.30
CA LEU A 143 -1.79 -19.47 -11.44
C LEU A 143 -1.56 -18.10 -12.10
N SER A 144 -2.42 -17.70 -13.03
CA SER A 144 -2.35 -16.38 -13.68
C SER A 144 -2.62 -15.22 -12.73
N ASN A 145 -3.21 -15.44 -11.54
CA ASN A 145 -3.41 -14.37 -10.55
C ASN A 145 -2.07 -13.82 -10.02
N TYR A 146 -0.99 -14.59 -10.13
CA TYR A 146 0.36 -14.19 -9.70
C TYR A 146 1.14 -13.46 -10.80
N PHE A 147 0.62 -13.42 -12.03
CA PHE A 147 1.31 -12.89 -13.20
C PHE A 147 1.17 -11.38 -13.29
N GLU A 148 2.26 -10.73 -13.65
CA GLU A 148 2.29 -9.34 -14.08
C GLU A 148 2.39 -9.31 -15.61
N PHE A 149 2.43 -8.11 -16.19
CA PHE A 149 2.44 -7.90 -17.64
C PHE A 149 3.49 -8.74 -18.39
N GLU A 150 4.69 -8.91 -17.82
CA GLU A 150 5.77 -9.68 -18.43
C GLU A 150 5.44 -11.17 -18.54
N GLU A 151 4.82 -11.77 -17.52
CA GLU A 151 4.42 -13.18 -17.58
C GLU A 151 3.28 -13.40 -18.59
N PHE A 152 2.31 -12.48 -18.63
CA PHE A 152 1.23 -12.54 -19.62
C PHE A 152 1.76 -12.42 -21.06
N GLY A 153 2.77 -11.58 -21.29
CA GLY A 153 3.42 -11.43 -22.60
C GLY A 153 4.11 -12.70 -23.11
N ARG A 154 4.33 -13.70 -22.23
CA ARG A 154 4.95 -14.99 -22.57
C ARG A 154 3.94 -16.08 -22.88
N LEU A 155 2.64 -15.83 -22.67
CA LEU A 155 1.59 -16.81 -22.91
C LEU A 155 1.17 -16.78 -24.39
N PRO A 156 1.01 -17.95 -25.04
CA PRO A 156 0.51 -18.01 -26.40
C PRO A 156 -0.98 -17.65 -26.44
N ASP A 157 -1.46 -17.15 -27.59
CA ASP A 157 -2.88 -16.85 -27.78
C ASP A 157 -3.71 -18.15 -27.80
N VAL A 158 -4.68 -18.25 -26.89
CA VAL A 158 -5.61 -19.38 -26.77
C VAL A 158 -6.35 -19.69 -28.08
N ARG A 159 -6.62 -18.67 -28.90
CA ARG A 159 -7.30 -18.81 -30.20
C ARG A 159 -6.43 -19.51 -31.24
N VAL A 160 -5.12 -19.50 -31.06
CA VAL A 160 -4.15 -20.04 -32.03
C VAL A 160 -3.75 -21.47 -31.66
N VAL A 161 -3.50 -21.75 -30.37
CA VAL A 161 -2.88 -23.01 -29.93
C VAL A 161 -3.78 -23.89 -29.06
N GLY A 162 -5.00 -23.43 -28.77
CA GLY A 162 -5.96 -24.13 -27.91
C GLY A 162 -5.64 -24.04 -26.41
N LEU A 163 -6.64 -24.35 -25.58
CA LEU A 163 -6.57 -24.17 -24.12
C LEU A 163 -5.50 -25.04 -23.45
N GLU A 164 -5.34 -26.30 -23.86
CA GLU A 164 -4.37 -27.22 -23.25
C GLU A 164 -2.92 -26.71 -23.38
N THR A 165 -2.57 -26.14 -24.54
CA THR A 165 -1.24 -25.57 -24.78
C THR A 165 -1.01 -24.33 -23.92
N VAL A 166 -2.04 -23.48 -23.77
CA VAL A 166 -1.99 -22.30 -22.90
C VAL A 166 -1.82 -22.73 -21.44
N GLU A 167 -2.56 -23.72 -20.95
CA GLU A 167 -2.43 -24.20 -19.57
C GLU A 167 -1.04 -24.75 -19.27
N LYS A 168 -0.44 -25.51 -20.19
CA LYS A 168 0.96 -25.96 -20.06
C LYS A 168 1.94 -24.79 -20.03
N ALA A 169 1.71 -23.76 -20.85
CA ALA A 169 2.53 -22.55 -20.86
C ALA A 169 2.40 -21.76 -19.54
N VAL A 170 1.17 -21.58 -19.03
CA VAL A 170 0.90 -20.95 -17.74
C VAL A 170 1.63 -21.68 -16.63
N HIS A 171 1.51 -23.02 -16.56
CA HIS A 171 2.19 -23.80 -15.53
C HIS A 171 3.72 -23.64 -15.62
N LYS A 172 4.28 -23.65 -16.83
CA LYS A 172 5.72 -23.42 -17.04
C LYS A 172 6.16 -22.04 -16.54
N VAL A 173 5.42 -20.99 -16.91
CA VAL A 173 5.71 -19.62 -16.48
C VAL A 173 5.59 -19.48 -14.96
N ALA A 174 4.58 -20.09 -14.35
CA ALA A 174 4.40 -20.11 -12.90
C ALA A 174 5.55 -20.81 -12.16
N VAL A 175 6.03 -21.95 -12.65
CA VAL A 175 7.20 -22.65 -12.07
C VAL A 175 8.47 -21.80 -12.18
N GLU A 176 8.67 -21.12 -13.31
CA GLU A 176 9.82 -20.23 -13.48
C GLU A 176 9.74 -19.00 -12.57
N LEU A 177 8.55 -18.41 -12.44
CA LEU A 177 8.28 -17.31 -11.52
C LEU A 177 8.57 -17.73 -10.08
N LEU A 178 8.09 -18.91 -9.63
CA LEU A 178 8.37 -19.42 -8.29
C LEU A 178 9.88 -19.51 -8.02
N ARG A 179 10.66 -20.02 -8.99
CA ARG A 179 12.13 -20.10 -8.86
C ARG A 179 12.80 -18.73 -8.77
N GLN A 180 12.23 -17.70 -9.37
CA GLN A 180 12.73 -16.32 -9.23
C GLN A 180 12.37 -15.75 -7.86
N LEU A 181 11.11 -15.92 -7.43
CA LEU A 181 10.63 -15.47 -6.13
C LEU A 181 11.40 -16.11 -4.96
N GLN A 182 11.73 -17.39 -5.06
CA GLN A 182 12.54 -18.11 -4.05
C GLN A 182 13.98 -17.58 -3.91
N LYS A 183 14.49 -16.81 -4.89
CA LYS A 183 15.82 -16.18 -4.83
C LYS A 183 15.80 -14.79 -4.18
N ILE A 184 14.62 -14.29 -3.82
CA ILE A 184 14.47 -13.02 -3.12
C ILE A 184 15.02 -13.19 -1.69
N THR A 185 15.77 -12.19 -1.25
CA THR A 185 16.35 -12.14 0.10
C THR A 185 16.19 -10.74 0.65
N LEU A 186 16.12 -10.59 1.96
CA LEU A 186 16.03 -9.29 2.62
C LEU A 186 17.12 -8.32 2.15
N ASP A 187 18.38 -8.77 2.09
CA ASP A 187 19.52 -7.94 1.69
C ASP A 187 19.38 -7.40 0.26
N LYS A 188 18.86 -8.22 -0.66
CA LYS A 188 18.59 -7.80 -2.04
C LYS A 188 17.53 -6.71 -2.09
N ILE A 189 16.43 -6.86 -1.36
CA ILE A 189 15.36 -5.85 -1.29
C ILE A 189 15.88 -4.55 -0.68
N LEU A 190 16.65 -4.64 0.42
CA LEU A 190 17.22 -3.48 1.08
C LEU A 190 18.20 -2.73 0.18
N CYS A 191 19.06 -3.46 -0.53
CA CYS A 191 19.98 -2.90 -1.51
C CYS A 191 19.22 -2.20 -2.65
N ASP A 192 18.22 -2.87 -3.23
CA ASP A 192 17.41 -2.34 -4.33
C ASP A 192 16.60 -1.11 -3.92
N THR A 193 16.06 -1.11 -2.69
CA THR A 193 15.40 0.05 -2.08
C THR A 193 16.33 1.26 -2.00
N ARG A 194 17.56 1.06 -1.48
CA ARG A 194 18.55 2.13 -1.33
C ARG A 194 18.97 2.68 -2.70
N ILE A 195 19.31 1.80 -3.64
CA ILE A 195 19.70 2.18 -5.01
C ILE A 195 18.57 2.97 -5.68
N THR A 196 17.33 2.46 -5.59
CA THR A 196 16.16 3.11 -6.17
C THR A 196 15.98 4.53 -5.62
N LEU A 197 16.03 4.71 -4.30
CA LEU A 197 15.87 6.04 -3.70
C LEU A 197 17.04 6.97 -4.05
N ASP A 198 18.28 6.50 -3.93
CA ASP A 198 19.47 7.31 -4.23
C ASP A 198 19.51 7.78 -5.69
N GLN A 199 19.01 6.97 -6.64
CA GLN A 199 19.04 7.30 -8.07
C GLN A 199 17.80 8.04 -8.56
N HIS A 200 16.62 7.76 -7.98
CA HIS A 200 15.35 8.17 -8.55
C HIS A 200 14.57 9.19 -7.71
N TYR A 201 14.94 9.46 -6.46
CA TYR A 201 14.22 10.43 -5.62
C TYR A 201 14.30 11.85 -6.21
N ASP A 202 15.50 12.44 -6.33
CA ASP A 202 15.67 13.82 -6.81
C ASP A 202 15.20 13.99 -8.27
N ARG A 203 15.49 12.97 -9.09
CA ARG A 203 15.06 12.91 -10.47
C ARG A 203 13.54 12.91 -10.56
N GLY A 204 12.87 12.04 -9.79
CA GLY A 204 11.42 11.97 -9.78
C GLY A 204 10.77 13.22 -9.22
N MET A 205 11.36 13.85 -8.19
CA MET A 205 10.90 15.15 -7.69
C MET A 205 10.95 16.24 -8.77
N THR A 206 11.95 16.19 -9.64
CA THR A 206 12.10 17.15 -10.76
C THR A 206 11.16 16.84 -11.92
N GLU A 207 11.02 15.56 -12.28
CA GLU A 207 10.24 15.13 -13.45
C GLU A 207 8.74 15.02 -13.20
N ALA A 208 8.31 14.82 -11.94
CA ALA A 208 6.90 14.75 -11.58
C ALA A 208 6.24 16.14 -11.67
N THR A 209 5.11 16.19 -12.38
CA THR A 209 4.28 17.40 -12.53
C THR A 209 2.86 17.13 -12.05
N SER A 210 2.00 18.15 -12.03
CA SER A 210 0.57 18.00 -11.72
C SER A 210 -0.17 17.08 -12.70
N GLU A 211 0.33 16.95 -13.93
CA GLU A 211 -0.27 16.15 -14.99
C GLU A 211 0.40 14.77 -15.15
N ARG A 212 1.59 14.59 -14.57
CA ARG A 212 2.42 13.41 -14.81
C ARG A 212 3.06 12.91 -13.52
N THR A 213 2.66 11.70 -13.13
CA THR A 213 3.33 10.92 -12.09
C THR A 213 4.65 10.36 -12.63
N TYR A 214 5.73 10.53 -11.87
CA TYR A 214 6.97 9.81 -12.10
C TYR A 214 6.87 8.41 -11.48
N ILE A 215 7.20 7.37 -12.25
CA ILE A 215 7.16 5.99 -11.77
C ILE A 215 8.47 5.32 -12.19
N HIS A 216 9.16 4.74 -11.22
CA HIS A 216 10.26 3.82 -11.44
C HIS A 216 9.94 2.48 -10.78
N THR A 217 10.13 1.39 -11.51
CA THR A 217 10.00 0.03 -10.99
C THR A 217 11.33 -0.68 -11.18
N SER A 218 11.95 -1.07 -10.08
CA SER A 218 13.16 -1.91 -10.05
C SER A 218 12.77 -3.39 -9.92
N GLU A 219 13.72 -4.26 -9.57
CA GLU A 219 13.44 -5.69 -9.44
C GLU A 219 12.46 -6.00 -8.30
N PHE A 220 12.57 -5.32 -7.15
CA PHE A 220 11.76 -5.61 -5.96
C PHE A 220 10.91 -4.45 -5.48
N VAL A 221 11.19 -3.22 -5.88
CA VAL A 221 10.45 -2.06 -5.40
C VAL A 221 9.96 -1.16 -6.52
N ARG A 222 8.90 -0.42 -6.21
CA ARG A 222 8.35 0.62 -7.05
C ARG A 222 8.36 1.93 -6.29
N LEU A 223 8.93 2.95 -6.92
CA LEU A 223 8.91 4.33 -6.47
C LEU A 223 7.93 5.13 -7.34
N MET A 224 7.00 5.84 -6.71
CA MET A 224 6.04 6.72 -7.37
C MET A 224 6.12 8.12 -6.77
N ILE A 225 6.19 9.14 -7.62
CA ILE A 225 6.22 10.54 -7.18
C ILE A 225 5.13 11.31 -7.94
N GLN A 226 4.20 11.90 -7.19
CA GLN A 226 3.05 12.61 -7.73
C GLN A 226 2.93 14.02 -7.12
N ARG A 227 2.53 15.01 -7.93
CA ARG A 227 2.18 16.35 -7.46
C ARG A 227 0.69 16.62 -7.66
N SER A 228 0.07 17.28 -6.69
CA SER A 228 -1.39 17.44 -6.64
C SER A 228 -1.89 18.62 -7.47
N SER A 229 -1.16 19.75 -7.53
CA SER A 229 -1.72 20.97 -8.13
C SER A 229 -0.72 21.91 -8.84
N GLY A 230 0.59 21.72 -8.72
CA GLY A 230 1.61 22.51 -9.45
C GLY A 230 3.07 22.13 -9.15
N PRO A 231 4.07 22.70 -9.86
CA PRO A 231 5.49 22.39 -9.69
C PRO A 231 6.08 22.85 -8.35
N SER A 232 5.46 23.86 -7.73
CA SER A 232 5.78 24.35 -6.38
C SER A 232 5.09 23.57 -5.28
N ASP A 233 4.11 22.72 -5.63
CA ASP A 233 3.38 21.96 -4.63
C ASP A 233 4.16 20.71 -4.25
N PRO A 234 4.25 20.41 -2.96
CA PRO A 234 5.03 19.30 -2.46
C PRO A 234 4.54 17.97 -3.02
N ALA A 235 5.52 17.19 -3.46
CA ALA A 235 5.25 15.91 -4.09
C ALA A 235 5.04 14.84 -3.01
N THR A 236 4.10 13.95 -3.29
CA THR A 236 3.93 12.73 -2.52
C THR A 236 4.84 11.67 -3.11
N VAL A 237 5.79 11.18 -2.31
CA VAL A 237 6.71 10.10 -2.67
C VAL A 237 6.24 8.81 -2.01
N ILE A 238 6.01 7.77 -2.81
CA ILE A 238 5.47 6.48 -2.39
C ILE A 238 6.45 5.38 -2.77
N LEU A 239 6.74 4.49 -1.83
CA LEU A 239 7.53 3.28 -2.02
C LEU A 239 6.68 2.05 -1.68
N CYS A 240 6.65 1.07 -2.57
CA CYS A 240 5.93 -0.19 -2.36
C CYS A 240 6.63 -1.34 -3.11
N PRO A 241 6.21 -2.60 -2.95
CA PRO A 241 6.72 -3.70 -3.76
C PRO A 241 6.57 -3.44 -5.27
N ALA A 242 7.44 -4.04 -6.09
CA ALA A 242 7.34 -3.96 -7.56
C ALA A 242 6.21 -4.82 -8.14
N ARG A 243 5.80 -5.88 -7.41
CA ARG A 243 4.83 -6.89 -7.84
C ARG A 243 3.80 -7.14 -6.74
N GLY A 244 2.65 -7.68 -7.14
CA GLY A 244 1.66 -8.22 -6.21
C GLY A 244 0.49 -7.26 -6.01
N HIS A 245 0.47 -6.15 -6.75
CA HIS A 245 -0.67 -5.25 -6.79
C HIS A 245 -1.91 -5.98 -7.34
N GLY A 246 -1.75 -6.82 -8.36
CA GLY A 246 -2.83 -7.64 -8.94
C GLY A 246 -3.37 -8.72 -8.00
N VAL A 247 -2.51 -9.33 -7.17
CA VAL A 247 -2.89 -10.35 -6.17
C VAL A 247 -3.86 -9.78 -5.12
N ILE A 248 -3.80 -8.47 -4.87
CA ILE A 248 -4.63 -7.78 -3.87
C ILE A 248 -5.91 -7.20 -4.47
N ARG A 249 -5.92 -6.87 -5.76
CA ARG A 249 -7.04 -6.13 -6.38
C ARG A 249 -8.27 -6.98 -6.78
N GLU A 250 -8.26 -8.30 -6.56
CA GLU A 250 -9.42 -9.15 -6.85
C GLU A 250 -9.78 -10.17 -5.74
N GLY A 251 -9.37 -9.95 -4.49
CA GLY A 251 -10.06 -10.57 -3.34
C GLY A 251 -9.16 -11.24 -2.30
N TYR A 252 -8.57 -10.46 -1.40
CA TYR A 252 -8.21 -10.95 -0.07
C TYR A 252 -8.51 -9.94 1.04
N GLU A 253 -9.37 -10.41 1.93
CA GLU A 253 -9.59 -9.97 3.30
C GLU A 253 -8.27 -10.14 4.09
N GLY A 254 -7.51 -9.05 4.31
CA GLY A 254 -6.53 -9.00 5.42
C GLY A 254 -5.05 -8.91 5.12
N VAL A 255 -4.67 -8.81 3.86
CA VAL A 255 -3.27 -8.59 3.49
C VAL A 255 -3.10 -7.18 2.93
N PHE A 256 -2.54 -6.29 3.76
CA PHE A 256 -2.21 -4.94 3.34
C PHE A 256 -1.01 -4.95 2.41
N TYR A 257 -1.16 -4.34 1.23
CA TYR A 257 -0.03 -4.02 0.38
C TYR A 257 0.90 -3.08 1.16
N PRO A 258 2.18 -3.44 1.40
CA PRO A 258 3.05 -2.60 2.21
C PRO A 258 3.43 -1.37 1.39
N THR A 259 2.70 -0.28 1.60
CA THR A 259 2.94 1.01 0.97
C THR A 259 3.46 2.00 1.99
N TYR A 260 4.50 2.74 1.62
CA TYR A 260 5.14 3.73 2.47
C TYR A 260 5.20 5.09 1.77
N TYR A 261 4.85 6.14 2.50
CA TYR A 261 5.26 7.49 2.16
C TYR A 261 6.71 7.70 2.59
N VAL A 262 7.54 8.23 1.69
CA VAL A 262 8.96 8.45 1.92
C VAL A 262 9.21 9.94 2.13
N GLN A 263 10.02 10.27 3.13
CA GLN A 263 10.52 11.63 3.35
C GLN A 263 12.04 11.59 3.51
N GLU A 264 12.73 12.43 2.75
CA GLU A 264 14.17 12.68 2.97
C GLU A 264 14.35 13.49 4.26
N MET A 265 15.29 13.07 5.10
CA MET A 265 15.66 13.83 6.30
C MET A 265 16.72 14.89 5.95
N PRO A 266 16.60 16.11 6.51
CA PRO A 266 17.58 17.18 6.32
C PRO A 266 18.95 16.88 6.94
#